data_AF-A0A246ANB0-F1
#
_entry.id   AF-A0A246ANB0-F1
#
_cell.length_a   1.000
_cell.length_b   1.000
_cell.length_c   1.000
_cell.angle_alpha   90.00
_cell.angle_beta   90.00
_cell.angle_gamma   90.00
#
_symmetry.space_group_name_H-M   'P 1'
#
loop_
_entity.id
_entity.type
_entity.pdbx_description
1 polymer ?
#
loop_
_entity_poly.entity_id
_entity_poly.type
_entity_poly.pdbx_seq_one_letter_code
_entity_poly.pdbx_strand_id
1 'polypeptide(L)'
;MKNSILIISAILLSSCSKQDNQSVRTKSDSTKIIESINVARTKMNDSIRLKNNRNIFRDLSGNHQLTFTSDENGSIKGNVKFENTGRDSYTISGKGKSGKNTLSIEGNIQRVSEKHLNFEGKIVQNINGNTFTRTKKTTFLDEGKGKFWRLQDKINGSGFVDYIDIWF
;
A
#
# COMPACT_ATOMS: atom_id res chain seq x y z
N MET A 1 66.14 -68.41 29.54
CA MET A 1 65.40 -67.19 29.15
C MET A 1 65.66 -66.92 27.68
N LYS A 2 64.63 -66.61 26.86
CA LYS A 2 64.71 -66.39 25.38
C LYS A 2 65.17 -67.66 24.61
N ASN A 3 64.75 -68.02 23.38
CA ASN A 3 63.83 -67.55 22.33
C ASN A 3 63.43 -68.81 21.49
N SER A 4 62.42 -68.89 20.61
CA SER A 4 61.25 -68.04 20.28
C SER A 4 60.25 -68.79 19.37
N ILE A 5 58.96 -68.42 19.44
CA ILE A 5 57.94 -68.37 18.37
C ILE A 5 57.61 -69.64 17.56
N LEU A 6 56.34 -70.06 17.65
CA LEU A 6 55.67 -71.06 16.82
C LEU A 6 54.96 -70.35 15.64
N ILE A 7 55.06 -70.90 14.42
CA ILE A 7 54.36 -70.39 13.22
C ILE A 7 53.19 -71.32 12.90
N ILE A 8 51.97 -70.79 12.82
CA ILE A 8 50.87 -71.36 12.00
C ILE A 8 50.16 -70.21 11.27
N SER A 9 49.74 -70.48 10.03
CA SER A 9 49.34 -69.52 9.00
C SER A 9 47.83 -69.54 8.69
N ALA A 10 47.38 -68.54 7.92
CA ALA A 10 46.09 -68.41 7.22
C ALA A 10 44.85 -68.21 8.14
N ILE A 11 43.88 -67.36 7.78
CA ILE A 11 43.13 -67.31 6.51
C ILE A 11 42.71 -65.87 6.13
N LEU A 12 42.65 -65.61 4.82
CA LEU A 12 42.15 -64.38 4.21
C LEU A 12 40.61 -64.31 4.24
N LEU A 13 40.05 -63.21 4.72
CA LEU A 13 38.69 -62.75 4.37
C LEU A 13 38.67 -61.24 4.14
N SER A 14 39.19 -60.82 2.99
CA SER A 14 39.07 -59.45 2.49
C SER A 14 37.64 -59.16 2.03
N SER A 15 36.75 -58.83 2.97
CA SER A 15 35.40 -58.36 2.65
C SER A 15 35.45 -56.93 2.12
N CYS A 16 35.55 -56.79 0.80
CA CYS A 16 35.47 -55.50 0.12
C CYS A 16 34.00 -55.08 -0.03
N SER A 17 33.40 -54.56 1.04
CA SER A 17 32.13 -53.84 0.90
C SER A 17 32.39 -52.52 0.17
N LYS A 18 31.86 -52.38 -1.04
CA LYS A 18 31.81 -51.08 -1.71
C LYS A 18 30.89 -50.18 -0.88
N GLN A 19 31.48 -49.23 -0.17
CA GLN A 19 30.73 -48.26 0.61
C GLN A 19 30.12 -47.23 -0.34
N ASP A 20 28.82 -47.38 -0.61
CA ASP A 20 28.03 -46.50 -1.51
C ASP A 20 27.86 -45.09 -0.90
N ASN A 21 28.92 -44.30 -0.98
CA ASN A 21 28.96 -42.91 -0.53
C ASN A 21 28.32 -41.95 -1.57
N GLN A 22 27.09 -42.24 -2.00
CA GLN A 22 26.31 -41.41 -2.92
C GLN A 22 24.86 -41.16 -2.47
N SER A 23 24.67 -40.51 -1.31
CA SER A 23 23.37 -39.92 -0.95
C SER A 23 23.44 -38.59 -0.17
N VAL A 24 24.56 -38.30 0.49
CA VAL A 24 24.71 -37.09 1.33
C VAL A 24 25.17 -35.85 0.54
N ARG A 25 26.06 -36.00 -0.45
CA ARG A 25 26.59 -34.86 -1.25
C ARG A 25 25.51 -34.18 -2.09
N THR A 26 24.77 -34.95 -2.90
CA THR A 26 23.76 -34.43 -3.83
C THR A 26 22.64 -33.66 -3.13
N LYS A 27 22.24 -34.08 -1.91
CA LYS A 27 21.18 -33.42 -1.14
C LYS A 27 21.61 -32.02 -0.65
N SER A 28 22.86 -31.88 -0.20
CA SER A 28 23.42 -30.60 0.26
C SER A 28 23.49 -29.56 -0.86
N ASP A 29 23.98 -29.94 -2.03
CA ASP A 29 24.10 -29.01 -3.15
C ASP A 29 22.72 -28.65 -3.73
N SER A 30 21.77 -29.59 -3.74
CA SER A 30 20.37 -29.31 -4.07
C SER A 30 19.75 -28.28 -3.13
N THR A 31 20.00 -28.36 -1.82
CA THR A 31 19.49 -27.36 -0.85
C THR A 31 20.11 -25.97 -1.07
N LYS A 32 21.42 -25.86 -1.36
CA LYS A 32 22.08 -24.57 -1.66
C LYS A 32 21.53 -23.94 -2.95
N ILE A 33 21.23 -24.75 -3.97
CA ILE A 33 20.62 -24.28 -5.22
C ILE A 33 19.22 -23.73 -4.95
N ILE A 34 18.39 -24.46 -4.20
CA ILE A 34 17.03 -24.02 -3.82
C ILE A 34 17.08 -22.73 -3.01
N GLU A 35 17.98 -22.63 -2.03
CA GLU A 35 18.20 -21.44 -1.22
C GLU A 35 18.63 -20.24 -2.09
N SER A 36 19.61 -20.42 -2.98
CA SER A 36 20.06 -19.37 -3.91
C SER A 36 18.94 -18.86 -4.82
N ILE A 37 18.10 -19.78 -5.34
CA ILE A 37 16.93 -19.43 -6.15
C ILE A 37 15.91 -18.64 -5.32
N ASN A 38 15.65 -19.04 -4.07
CA ASN A 38 14.71 -18.35 -3.19
C ASN A 38 15.22 -16.95 -2.80
N VAL A 39 16.51 -16.79 -2.50
CA VAL A 39 17.13 -15.47 -2.26
C VAL A 39 16.98 -14.56 -3.49
N ALA A 40 17.22 -15.10 -4.70
CA ALA A 40 17.03 -14.35 -5.94
C ALA A 40 15.56 -13.93 -6.16
N ARG A 41 14.59 -14.83 -5.93
CA ARG A 41 13.15 -14.53 -5.99
C ARG A 41 12.75 -13.44 -4.99
N THR A 42 13.17 -13.55 -3.73
CA THR A 42 12.89 -12.54 -2.69
C THR A 42 13.43 -11.17 -3.11
N LYS A 43 14.68 -11.10 -3.59
CA LYS A 43 15.29 -9.86 -4.09
C LYS A 43 14.52 -9.24 -5.27
N MET A 44 14.00 -10.06 -6.19
CA MET A 44 13.16 -9.59 -7.30
C MET A 44 11.80 -9.07 -6.80
N ASN A 45 11.15 -9.82 -5.90
CA ASN A 45 9.87 -9.44 -5.32
C ASN A 45 9.96 -8.13 -4.50
N ASP A 46 11.02 -7.95 -3.72
CA ASP A 46 11.29 -6.70 -3.00
C ASP A 46 11.56 -5.53 -3.95
N SER A 47 12.30 -5.75 -5.04
CA SER A 47 12.51 -4.72 -6.07
C SER A 47 11.19 -4.29 -6.73
N ILE A 48 10.31 -5.24 -7.04
CA ILE A 48 8.96 -4.97 -7.58
C ILE A 48 8.11 -4.23 -6.55
N ARG A 49 8.10 -4.67 -5.29
CA ARG A 49 7.37 -4.03 -4.18
C ARG A 49 7.82 -2.59 -3.95
N LEU A 50 9.12 -2.34 -3.89
CA LEU A 50 9.69 -0.99 -3.75
C LEU A 50 9.32 -0.09 -4.93
N LYS A 51 9.34 -0.61 -6.16
CA LYS A 51 8.87 0.14 -7.35
C LYS A 51 7.37 0.43 -7.30
N ASN A 52 6.54 -0.52 -6.87
CA ASN A 52 5.08 -0.39 -6.85
C ASN A 52 4.56 0.46 -5.68
N ASN A 53 5.35 0.62 -4.63
CA ASN A 53 5.04 1.52 -3.50
C ASN A 53 5.67 2.92 -3.67
N ARG A 54 6.49 3.14 -4.70
CA ARG A 54 7.05 4.45 -5.01
C ARG A 54 6.08 5.23 -5.89
N ASN A 55 5.61 6.37 -5.36
CA ASN A 55 4.83 7.37 -6.07
C ASN A 55 5.61 7.94 -7.27
N ILE A 56 4.89 8.28 -8.34
CA ILE A 56 5.38 9.05 -9.48
C ILE A 56 5.32 10.55 -9.13
N PHE A 57 4.28 10.99 -8.42
CA PHE A 57 4.09 12.39 -8.04
C PHE A 57 4.57 12.66 -6.60
N ARG A 58 4.55 13.93 -6.19
CA ARG A 58 4.78 14.34 -4.78
C ARG A 58 3.82 13.56 -3.86
N ASP A 59 4.35 12.96 -2.79
CA ASP A 59 3.53 12.24 -1.82
C ASP A 59 2.52 13.18 -1.14
N LEU A 60 1.30 12.68 -0.95
CA LEU A 60 0.18 13.38 -0.32
C LEU A 60 -0.15 12.81 1.06
N SER A 61 0.68 11.93 1.62
CA SER A 61 0.47 11.41 2.98
C SER A 61 0.44 12.52 4.02
N GLY A 62 -0.49 12.45 4.97
CA GLY A 62 -0.59 13.39 6.08
C GLY A 62 -1.97 14.05 6.23
N ASN A 63 -2.00 15.16 6.97
CA ASN A 63 -3.25 15.89 7.24
C ASN A 63 -3.37 17.10 6.31
N HIS A 64 -4.47 17.17 5.57
CA HIS A 64 -4.86 18.29 4.74
C HIS A 64 -6.03 19.04 5.38
N GLN A 65 -6.19 20.32 5.04
CA GLN A 65 -7.42 21.04 5.39
C GLN A 65 -8.53 20.65 4.41
N LEU A 66 -9.72 20.41 4.96
CA LEU A 66 -10.95 20.16 4.23
C LEU A 66 -11.90 21.33 4.48
N THR A 67 -12.42 21.94 3.43
CA THR A 67 -13.41 23.02 3.56
C THR A 67 -14.65 22.76 2.72
N PHE A 68 -15.80 23.22 3.22
CA PHE A 68 -16.99 23.48 2.41
C PHE A 68 -17.32 24.96 2.48
N THR A 69 -17.67 25.57 1.35
CA THR A 69 -18.04 26.98 1.24
C THR A 69 -19.28 27.12 0.36
N SER A 70 -20.32 27.72 0.93
CA SER A 70 -21.60 28.04 0.30
C SER A 70 -21.94 29.51 0.55
N ASP A 71 -22.51 30.18 -0.45
CA ASP A 71 -22.94 31.57 -0.33
C ASP A 71 -24.16 31.70 0.60
N GLU A 72 -25.05 30.69 0.60
CA GLU A 72 -26.26 30.65 1.43
C GLU A 72 -26.04 29.97 2.79
N ASN A 73 -25.20 28.93 2.83
CA ASN A 73 -25.07 28.04 4.00
C ASN A 73 -23.79 28.27 4.82
N GLY A 74 -23.00 29.28 4.46
CA GLY A 74 -21.75 29.65 5.13
C GLY A 74 -20.61 28.65 4.87
N SER A 75 -19.63 28.64 5.78
CA SER A 75 -18.43 27.79 5.64
C SER A 75 -18.28 26.77 6.76
N ILE A 76 -17.79 25.58 6.38
CA ILE A 76 -17.34 24.52 7.27
C ILE A 76 -15.84 24.34 7.05
N LYS A 77 -15.09 24.23 8.15
CA LYS A 77 -13.66 23.88 8.13
C LYS A 77 -13.44 22.58 8.89
N GLY A 78 -12.40 21.85 8.49
CA GLY A 78 -12.05 20.55 9.04
C GLY A 78 -10.74 20.03 8.47
N ASN A 79 -10.51 18.75 8.65
CA ASN A 79 -9.32 18.07 8.18
C ASN A 79 -9.66 16.73 7.53
N VAL A 80 -8.81 16.33 6.59
CA VAL A 80 -8.83 15.01 5.96
C VAL A 80 -7.41 14.43 6.03
N LYS A 81 -7.30 13.21 6.54
CA LYS A 81 -6.03 12.47 6.59
C LYS A 81 -5.93 11.62 5.32
N PHE A 82 -4.75 11.64 4.72
CA PHE A 82 -4.35 10.80 3.60
C PHE A 82 -3.35 9.76 4.12
N GLU A 83 -3.60 8.49 3.83
CA GLU A 83 -2.73 7.36 4.15
C GLU A 83 -2.35 6.67 2.84
N ASN A 84 -1.06 6.63 2.51
CA ASN A 84 -0.57 6.02 1.28
C ASN A 84 -0.78 4.50 1.31
N THR A 85 -1.44 3.96 0.27
CA THR A 85 -1.74 2.53 0.11
C THR A 85 -1.04 1.90 -1.09
N GLY A 86 -0.26 2.68 -1.85
CA GLY A 86 0.43 2.27 -3.06
C GLY A 86 0.84 3.47 -3.91
N ARG A 87 1.48 3.23 -5.07
CA ARG A 87 1.88 4.28 -6.01
C ARG A 87 0.74 5.25 -6.33
N ASP A 88 0.87 6.46 -5.80
CA ASP A 88 -0.06 7.56 -6.01
C ASP A 88 -1.51 7.26 -5.55
N SER A 89 -1.68 6.23 -4.71
CA SER A 89 -2.94 5.72 -4.17
C SER A 89 -3.02 6.00 -2.67
N TYR A 90 -4.19 6.46 -2.21
CA TYR A 90 -4.40 6.85 -0.82
C TYR A 90 -5.77 6.39 -0.33
N THR A 91 -5.86 5.89 0.90
CA THR A 91 -7.11 5.94 1.67
C THR A 91 -7.23 7.31 2.32
N ILE A 92 -8.45 7.85 2.36
CA ILE A 92 -8.75 9.12 3.00
C ILE A 92 -9.90 9.02 3.99
N SER A 93 -9.78 9.74 5.10
CA SER A 93 -10.85 9.92 6.08
C SER A 93 -10.78 11.33 6.67
N GLY A 94 -11.89 12.04 6.70
CA GLY A 94 -11.94 13.43 7.09
C GLY A 94 -13.30 13.91 7.57
N LYS A 95 -13.29 14.98 8.37
CA LYS A 95 -14.49 15.64 8.87
C LYS A 95 -14.26 17.13 9.16
N GLY A 96 -15.33 17.91 9.04
CA GLY A 96 -15.43 19.31 9.43
C GLY A 96 -16.78 19.60 10.08
N LYS A 97 -16.83 20.67 10.88
CA LYS A 97 -18.06 21.12 11.57
C LYS A 97 -18.09 22.64 11.71
N SER A 98 -19.28 23.23 11.58
CA SER A 98 -19.55 24.64 11.87
C SER A 98 -20.96 24.76 12.46
N GLY A 99 -21.04 25.10 13.76
CA GLY A 99 -22.31 25.08 14.49
C GLY A 99 -22.97 23.69 14.47
N LYS A 100 -24.16 23.59 13.87
CA LYS A 100 -24.86 22.31 13.64
C LYS A 100 -24.44 21.62 12.33
N ASN A 101 -23.84 22.35 11.39
CA ASN A 101 -23.54 21.85 10.06
C ASN A 101 -22.25 21.00 10.07
N THR A 102 -22.24 19.90 9.33
CA THR A 102 -21.12 18.96 9.26
C THR A 102 -20.80 18.54 7.83
N LEU A 103 -19.54 18.16 7.63
CA LEU A 103 -19.03 17.52 6.42
C LEU A 103 -18.20 16.32 6.85
N SER A 104 -18.35 15.17 6.18
CA SER A 104 -17.42 14.05 6.27
C SER A 104 -17.10 13.49 4.89
N ILE A 105 -15.90 12.93 4.76
CA ILE A 105 -15.38 12.29 3.56
C ILE A 105 -14.62 11.03 3.95
N GLU A 106 -14.88 9.95 3.23
CA GLU A 106 -14.25 8.64 3.46
C GLU A 106 -14.14 7.91 2.12
N GLY A 107 -12.98 7.36 1.77
CA GLY A 107 -12.82 6.62 0.53
C GLY A 107 -11.37 6.46 0.08
N ASN A 108 -11.21 6.27 -1.22
CA ASN A 108 -9.91 6.12 -1.89
C ASN A 108 -9.68 7.29 -2.85
N ILE A 109 -8.44 7.75 -2.94
CA ILE A 109 -7.96 8.67 -3.96
C ILE A 109 -6.88 7.98 -4.80
N GLN A 110 -7.03 8.03 -6.12
CA GLN A 110 -5.95 7.81 -7.06
C GLN A 110 -5.53 9.15 -7.65
N ARG A 111 -4.30 9.59 -7.39
CA ARG A 111 -3.70 10.72 -8.10
C ARG A 111 -3.30 10.26 -9.50
N VAL A 112 -3.77 10.97 -10.52
CA VAL A 112 -3.52 10.66 -11.94
C VAL A 112 -2.75 11.76 -12.68
N SER A 113 -2.65 12.95 -12.08
CA SER A 113 -1.70 14.00 -12.48
C SER A 113 -1.39 14.89 -11.28
N GLU A 114 -0.56 15.91 -11.45
CA GLU A 114 -0.34 16.89 -10.38
C GLU A 114 -1.64 17.57 -9.93
N LYS A 115 -2.59 17.76 -10.86
CA LYS A 115 -3.83 18.53 -10.66
C LYS A 115 -5.10 17.69 -10.49
N HIS A 116 -5.05 16.39 -10.77
CA HIS A 116 -6.25 15.53 -10.82
C HIS A 116 -6.17 14.38 -9.81
N LEU A 117 -7.15 14.34 -8.91
CA LEU A 117 -7.38 13.27 -7.95
C LEU A 117 -8.72 12.58 -8.25
N ASN A 118 -8.69 11.33 -8.69
CA ASN A 118 -9.91 10.53 -8.83
C ASN A 118 -10.31 10.02 -7.45
N PHE A 119 -11.53 10.34 -7.01
CA PHE A 119 -12.09 9.93 -5.72
C PHE A 119 -13.19 8.88 -5.89
N GLU A 120 -13.11 7.82 -5.10
CA GLU A 120 -14.11 6.76 -5.01
C GLU A 120 -14.40 6.46 -3.55
N GLY A 121 -15.64 6.76 -3.11
CA GLY A 121 -16.01 6.72 -1.71
C GLY A 121 -17.26 7.54 -1.43
N LYS A 122 -17.44 7.93 -0.17
CA LYS A 122 -18.63 8.56 0.37
C LYS A 122 -18.31 9.95 0.93
N ILE A 123 -19.05 10.95 0.48
CA ILE A 123 -19.10 12.29 1.09
C ILE A 123 -20.49 12.47 1.70
N VAL A 124 -20.56 12.90 2.96
CA VAL A 124 -21.82 13.22 3.65
C VAL A 124 -21.76 14.65 4.15
N GLN A 125 -22.83 15.40 3.93
CA GLN A 125 -23.01 16.74 4.46
C GLN A 125 -24.29 16.78 5.28
N ASN A 126 -24.26 17.40 6.46
CA ASN A 126 -25.48 17.85 7.13
C ASN A 126 -25.48 19.38 7.13
N ILE A 127 -26.41 19.99 6.41
CA ILE A 127 -26.51 21.45 6.23
C ILE A 127 -27.92 21.87 6.65
N ASN A 128 -28.00 22.71 7.68
CA ASN A 128 -29.25 23.26 8.21
C ASN A 128 -30.30 22.16 8.55
N GLY A 129 -29.84 20.99 9.00
CA GLY A 129 -30.66 19.82 9.32
C GLY A 129 -30.86 18.82 8.18
N ASN A 130 -30.68 19.24 6.92
CA ASN A 130 -30.79 18.36 5.76
C ASN A 130 -29.52 17.55 5.56
N THR A 131 -29.65 16.24 5.32
CA THR A 131 -28.51 15.35 5.08
C THR A 131 -28.41 14.98 3.61
N PHE A 132 -27.24 15.25 3.02
CA PHE A 132 -26.91 14.94 1.64
C PHE A 132 -25.77 13.92 1.60
N THR A 133 -25.88 12.90 0.74
CA THR A 133 -24.87 11.85 0.61
C THR A 133 -24.53 11.63 -0.86
N ARG A 134 -23.22 11.55 -1.16
CA ARG A 134 -22.70 11.23 -2.49
C ARG A 134 -21.75 10.05 -2.40
N THR A 135 -22.03 8.99 -3.16
CA THR A 135 -21.23 7.76 -3.26
C THR A 135 -20.66 7.51 -4.65
N LYS A 136 -21.08 8.30 -5.66
CA LYS A 136 -20.62 8.15 -7.04
C LYS A 136 -19.17 8.62 -7.18
N LYS A 137 -18.36 7.80 -7.88
CA LYS A 137 -17.01 8.14 -8.33
C LYS A 137 -16.98 9.51 -9.01
N THR A 138 -15.97 10.31 -8.70
CA THR A 138 -15.87 11.71 -9.11
C THR A 138 -14.40 12.16 -8.99
N THR A 139 -14.13 13.44 -9.21
CA THR A 139 -12.77 13.97 -9.30
C THR A 139 -12.64 15.21 -8.42
N PHE A 140 -11.49 15.39 -7.77
CA PHE A 140 -11.05 16.69 -7.26
C PHE A 140 -9.99 17.25 -8.21
N LEU A 141 -10.16 18.51 -8.61
CA LEU A 141 -9.35 19.19 -9.64
C LEU A 141 -8.75 20.49 -9.09
N ASP A 142 -7.45 20.69 -9.32
CA ASP A 142 -6.80 21.99 -9.18
C ASP A 142 -6.95 22.78 -10.49
N GLU A 143 -7.83 23.79 -10.46
CA GLU A 143 -8.06 24.70 -11.59
C GLU A 143 -6.99 25.81 -11.69
N GLY A 144 -5.99 25.86 -10.80
CA GLY A 144 -5.01 26.94 -10.70
C GLY A 144 -5.52 28.20 -10.00
N LYS A 145 -6.69 28.14 -9.34
CA LYS A 145 -7.34 29.26 -8.63
C LYS A 145 -6.93 29.38 -7.16
N GLY A 146 -6.08 28.51 -6.67
CA GLY A 146 -5.61 28.46 -5.28
C GLY A 146 -4.79 27.20 -4.99
N LYS A 147 -4.47 26.96 -3.71
CA LYS A 147 -3.74 25.75 -3.27
C LYS A 147 -4.71 24.68 -2.78
N PHE A 148 -5.63 24.28 -3.65
CA PHE A 148 -6.62 23.26 -3.33
C PHE A 148 -7.07 22.47 -4.57
N TRP A 149 -7.43 21.21 -4.37
CA TRP A 149 -8.22 20.45 -5.32
C TRP A 149 -9.71 20.55 -4.95
N ARG A 150 -10.53 20.96 -5.91
CA ARG A 150 -11.97 21.21 -5.75
C ARG A 150 -12.79 20.06 -6.29
N LEU A 151 -13.80 19.60 -5.55
CA LEU A 151 -14.75 18.58 -5.99
C LEU A 151 -15.47 19.02 -7.28
N GLN A 152 -15.47 18.15 -8.27
CA GLN A 152 -16.11 18.35 -9.57
C GLN A 152 -17.52 17.73 -9.65
N ASP A 153 -18.18 17.94 -10.79
CA ASP A 153 -19.55 17.49 -11.06
C ASP A 153 -20.54 17.91 -9.96
N LYS A 154 -20.77 19.22 -9.83
CA LYS A 154 -21.82 19.78 -8.95
C LYS A 154 -23.19 19.19 -9.28
N ILE A 155 -24.02 18.94 -8.26
CA ILE A 155 -25.35 18.36 -8.41
C ILE A 155 -26.40 19.31 -7.82
N ASN A 156 -27.13 19.97 -8.71
CA ASN A 156 -28.26 20.84 -8.36
C ASN A 156 -29.37 20.06 -7.65
N GLY A 157 -29.93 20.64 -6.59
CA GLY A 157 -31.00 20.03 -5.80
C GLY A 157 -30.58 18.91 -4.85
N SER A 158 -29.29 18.56 -4.75
CA SER A 158 -28.78 17.50 -3.85
C SER A 158 -27.75 17.99 -2.82
N GLY A 159 -27.70 19.31 -2.52
CA GLY A 159 -26.74 19.89 -1.56
C GLY A 159 -25.27 19.97 -2.03
N PHE A 160 -24.93 19.32 -3.15
CA PHE A 160 -23.60 19.37 -3.77
C PHE A 160 -23.51 20.46 -4.86
N VAL A 161 -24.13 21.63 -4.63
CA VAL A 161 -24.02 22.81 -5.50
C VAL A 161 -22.85 23.72 -5.15
N ASP A 162 -22.30 23.53 -3.96
CA ASP A 162 -21.29 24.38 -3.34
C ASP A 162 -19.86 23.86 -3.59
N TYR A 163 -18.88 24.51 -2.96
CA TYR A 163 -17.47 24.17 -3.12
C TYR A 163 -16.99 23.28 -1.96
N ILE A 164 -16.47 22.09 -2.28
CA ILE A 164 -15.74 21.23 -1.33
C ILE A 164 -14.29 21.15 -1.81
N ASP A 165 -13.36 21.59 -0.96
CA ASP A 165 -11.95 21.78 -1.32
C ASP A 165 -11.02 21.03 -0.35
N ILE A 166 -9.96 20.42 -0.89
CA ILE A 166 -8.86 19.78 -0.15
C ILE A 166 -7.57 20.56 -0.43
N TRP A 167 -6.95 21.13 0.61
CA TRP A 167 -5.83 22.08 0.50
C TRP A 167 -4.43 21.43 0.60
N PHE A 168 -3.40 22.00 -0.06
CA PHE A 168 -2.07 21.38 -0.25
C PHE A 168 -0.85 22.31 -0.33
#